data_AF-A0A172QWS9-F1
#
_entry.id   AF-A0A172QWS9-F1
#
_cell.length_a   1.000
_cell.length_b   1.000
_cell.length_c   1.000
_cell.angle_alpha   90.00
_cell.angle_beta   90.00
_cell.angle_gamma   90.00
#
_symmetry.space_group_name_H-M   'P 1'
#
loop_
_entity.id
_entity.type
_entity.pdbx_description
1 polymer ?
#
loop_
_entity_poly.entity_id
_entity_poly.type
_entity_poly.pdbx_seq_one_letter_code
_entity_poly.pdbx_strand_id
1 'polypeptide(L)'
;MEKLAQHTDGTIDVVDNNASVVFEGPLQSAEEGDVDKLLSINVKGLTFGARAAHPYLARTPGAHLLNTSSASAVYGQPNIAGPAEALNLE
;
A
#
# COMPACT_ATOMS: atom_id res chain seq x y z
N MET A 1 -1.19 11.17 10.97
CA MET A 1 -1.46 12.37 10.16
C MET A 1 -1.71 13.59 11.02
N GLU A 2 -2.68 13.60 11.94
CA GLU A 2 -2.94 14.74 12.85
C GLU A 2 -1.68 15.40 13.45
N LYS A 3 -0.85 14.62 14.15
CA LYS A 3 0.40 15.14 14.76
C LYS A 3 1.38 15.74 13.75
N LEU A 4 1.42 15.22 12.52
CA LEU A 4 2.26 15.78 11.45
C LEU A 4 1.67 17.10 10.98
N ALA A 5 0.38 17.10 10.65
CA ALA A 5 -0.35 18.24 10.11
C ALA A 5 -0.43 19.43 11.09
N GLN A 6 -0.26 19.21 12.40
CA GLN A 6 -0.13 20.29 13.39
C GLN A 6 1.06 21.23 13.11
N HIS A 7 2.08 20.78 12.37
CA HIS A 7 3.23 21.61 11.98
C HIS A 7 2.94 22.49 10.74
N THR A 8 1.79 22.30 10.10
CA THR A 8 1.39 22.91 8.84
C THR A 8 -0.05 23.44 8.92
N ASP A 9 -0.51 23.86 10.10
CA ASP A 9 -1.88 24.38 10.31
C ASP A 9 -3.00 23.43 9.81
N GLY A 10 -2.72 22.14 9.89
CA GLY A 10 -3.62 21.05 9.50
C GLY A 10 -3.71 20.80 7.99
N THR A 11 -2.71 21.20 7.20
CA THR A 11 -2.67 20.93 5.76
C THR A 11 -1.60 19.89 5.43
N ILE A 12 -1.79 19.17 4.33
CA ILE A 12 -0.73 18.34 3.73
C ILE A 12 -0.75 18.60 2.23
N ASP A 13 0.42 18.79 1.62
CA ASP A 13 0.56 18.97 0.18
C ASP A 13 0.64 17.62 -0.55
N VAL A 14 1.42 16.69 0.01
CA VAL A 14 1.67 15.39 -0.61
C VAL A 14 1.65 14.28 0.43
N VAL A 15 0.95 13.19 0.12
CA VAL A 15 1.09 11.91 0.82
C VAL A 15 1.57 10.85 -0.15
N ASP A 16 2.63 10.15 0.22
CA ASP A 16 3.13 8.98 -0.48
C ASP A 16 2.86 7.71 0.33
N ASN A 17 1.84 6.96 -0.08
CA ASN A 17 1.57 5.62 0.42
C ASN A 17 2.51 4.63 -0.28
N ASN A 18 3.76 4.57 0.22
CA ASN A 18 4.80 3.69 -0.30
C ASN A 18 5.07 2.44 0.56
N ALA A 19 4.66 2.45 1.83
CA ALA A 19 4.94 1.34 2.74
C ALA A 19 4.33 0.03 2.23
N SER A 20 5.18 -0.98 2.09
CA SER A 20 4.78 -2.33 1.66
C SER A 20 5.63 -3.39 2.35
N VAL A 21 5.12 -4.63 2.35
CA VAL A 21 5.85 -5.84 2.73
C VAL A 21 5.73 -6.87 1.62
N VAL A 22 6.65 -7.83 1.60
CA VAL A 22 6.68 -8.91 0.64
C VAL A 22 6.87 -10.24 1.37
N PHE A 23 6.24 -11.29 0.87
CA PHE A 23 6.61 -12.67 1.18
C PHE A 23 7.38 -13.23 0.00
N GLU A 24 8.57 -13.75 0.27
CA GLU A 24 9.43 -14.39 -0.73
C GLU A 24 9.26 -15.90 -0.64
N GLY A 25 8.87 -16.51 -1.76
CA GLY A 25 8.58 -17.93 -1.85
C GLY A 25 7.28 -18.22 -2.63
N PRO A 26 7.01 -19.50 -2.92
CA PRO A 26 5.78 -19.91 -3.56
C PRO A 26 4.58 -19.74 -2.62
N LEU A 27 3.40 -19.37 -3.14
CA LEU A 27 2.19 -19.14 -2.31
C LEU A 27 1.87 -20.30 -1.37
N GLN A 28 2.09 -21.54 -1.81
CA GLN A 28 1.75 -22.75 -1.06
C GLN A 28 2.60 -22.90 0.22
N SER A 29 3.69 -22.14 0.32
CA SER A 29 4.55 -22.10 1.51
C SER A 29 4.24 -20.93 2.44
N ALA A 30 3.34 -20.01 2.06
CA ALA A 30 2.96 -18.88 2.89
C ALA A 30 2.04 -19.34 4.03
N GLU A 31 2.36 -18.92 5.25
CA GLU A 31 1.46 -19.10 6.38
C GLU A 31 0.31 -18.10 6.28
N GLU A 32 -0.84 -18.39 6.91
CA GLU A 32 -2.00 -17.47 6.90
C GLU A 32 -1.62 -16.07 7.39
N GLY A 33 -0.76 -15.98 8.40
CA GLY A 33 -0.25 -14.72 8.94
C GLY A 33 0.57 -13.90 7.94
N ASP A 34 1.27 -14.55 7.01
CA ASP A 34 2.03 -13.86 5.96
C ASP A 34 1.10 -13.21 4.94
N VAL A 35 0.07 -13.95 4.52
CA VAL A 35 -0.97 -13.47 3.61
C VAL A 35 -1.75 -12.31 4.24
N ASP A 36 -2.14 -12.47 5.50
CA ASP A 36 -2.85 -11.43 6.26
C ASP A 36 -2.03 -10.15 6.39
N LYS A 37 -0.73 -10.28 6.67
CA LYS A 37 0.18 -9.14 6.78
C LYS A 37 0.34 -8.42 5.44
N LEU A 38 0.52 -9.17 4.35
CA LEU A 38 0.57 -8.65 2.98
C LEU A 38 -0.68 -7.83 2.66
N LEU A 39 -1.88 -8.40 2.84
CA LEU A 39 -3.14 -7.72 2.54
C LEU A 39 -3.40 -6.53 3.47
N SER A 40 -3.06 -6.66 4.75
CA SER A 40 -3.27 -5.61 5.74
C SER A 40 -2.41 -4.38 5.47
N ILE A 41 -1.17 -4.55 5.02
CA ILE A 41 -0.27 -3.43 4.74
C ILE A 41 -0.49 -2.91 3.32
N ASN A 42 -0.37 -3.78 2.31
CA ASN A 42 -0.27 -3.36 0.92
C ASN A 42 -1.61 -2.93 0.31
N VAL A 43 -2.75 -3.39 0.88
CA VAL A 43 -4.10 -3.10 0.35
C VAL A 43 -4.92 -2.26 1.33
N LYS A 44 -5.14 -2.79 2.55
CA LYS A 44 -5.95 -2.10 3.56
C LYS A 44 -5.22 -0.85 4.07
N GLY A 45 -3.92 -0.95 4.35
CA GLY A 45 -3.10 0.16 4.83
C GLY A 45 -3.10 1.35 3.88
N LEU A 46 -2.96 1.09 2.58
CA LEU A 46 -3.03 2.12 1.53
C LEU A 46 -4.41 2.81 1.48
N THR A 47 -5.48 2.02 1.53
CA THR A 47 -6.87 2.52 1.52
C THR A 47 -7.18 3.36 2.76
N PHE A 48 -6.82 2.87 3.95
CA PHE A 48 -7.05 3.59 5.20
C PHE A 48 -6.12 4.78 5.39
N GLY A 49 -4.88 4.70 4.89
CA GLY A 49 -3.94 5.82 4.83
C GLY A 49 -4.49 6.97 3.98
N ALA A 50 -4.98 6.66 2.77
CA ALA A 50 -5.66 7.62 1.89
C ALA A 50 -6.86 8.28 2.58
N ARG A 51 -7.74 7.47 3.21
CA ARG A 51 -8.89 7.98 3.96
C ARG A 51 -8.48 8.89 5.12
N ALA A 52 -7.45 8.51 5.87
CA ALA A 52 -6.94 9.29 6.99
C ALA A 52 -6.25 10.60 6.54
N ALA A 53 -5.65 10.61 5.35
CA ALA A 53 -5.01 11.80 4.77
C ALA A 53 -6.01 12.80 4.16
N HIS A 54 -7.15 12.31 3.67
CA HIS A 54 -8.16 13.10 2.96
C HIS A 54 -8.51 14.46 3.60
N PRO A 55 -8.83 14.58 4.91
CA PRO A 55 -9.22 15.87 5.48
C PRO A 55 -8.10 16.93 5.42
N TYR A 56 -6.83 16.52 5.40
CA TYR A 56 -5.70 17.44 5.34
C TYR A 56 -5.34 17.81 3.90
N LEU A 57 -5.42 16.84 2.98
CA LEU A 57 -5.20 17.06 1.54
C LEU A 57 -6.30 17.94 0.93
N ALA A 58 -7.56 17.75 1.31
CA ALA A 58 -8.70 18.50 0.77
C ALA A 58 -8.67 20.00 1.11
N ARG A 59 -7.90 20.38 2.14
CA ARG A 59 -7.70 21.78 2.55
C ARG A 59 -6.61 22.48 1.75
N THR A 60 -5.81 21.75 0.99
CA THR A 60 -4.67 22.28 0.25
C THR A 60 -4.97 22.24 -1.25
N PRO A 61 -5.14 23.41 -1.91
CA PRO A 61 -5.28 23.45 -3.36
C PRO A 61 -4.06 22.83 -4.06
N GLY A 62 -4.30 21.89 -4.98
CA GLY A 62 -3.24 21.22 -5.73
C GLY A 62 -2.55 20.07 -4.99
N ALA A 63 -3.11 19.58 -3.88
CA ALA A 63 -2.54 18.44 -3.17
C ALA A 63 -2.55 17.14 -3.98
N HIS A 64 -1.61 16.25 -3.66
CA HIS A 64 -1.44 14.96 -4.32
C HIS A 64 -1.40 13.80 -3.33
N LEU A 65 -2.12 12.73 -3.67
CA LEU A 65 -2.00 11.42 -3.04
C LEU A 65 -1.33 10.47 -4.03
N LEU A 66 -0.15 9.98 -3.68
CA LEU A 66 0.58 8.98 -4.46
C LEU A 66 0.44 7.63 -3.78
N ASN A 67 0.08 6.62 -4.57
CA ASN A 67 -0.01 5.23 -4.13
C ASN A 67 1.02 4.45 -4.94
N THR A 68 1.99 3.85 -4.25
CA THR A 68 3.02 3.06 -4.92
C THR A 68 2.50 1.64 -5.12
N SER A 69 2.57 1.18 -6.38
CA SER A 69 2.27 -0.19 -6.78
C SER A 69 3.51 -0.80 -7.42
N SER A 70 3.45 -2.10 -7.69
CA SER A 70 4.52 -2.85 -8.37
C SER A 70 4.01 -3.40 -9.69
N ALA A 71 4.92 -3.57 -10.63
CA ALA A 71 4.65 -4.28 -11.87
C ALA A 71 4.21 -5.75 -11.61
N SER A 72 4.70 -6.36 -10.51
CA SER A 72 4.22 -7.65 -10.03
C SER A 72 2.74 -7.66 -9.61
N ALA A 73 2.13 -6.51 -9.29
CA ALA A 73 0.69 -6.45 -9.03
C ALA A 73 -0.15 -6.50 -10.32
N VAL A 74 0.45 -6.25 -11.50
CA VAL A 74 -0.25 -6.21 -12.79
C VAL A 74 -0.18 -7.55 -13.51
N TYR A 75 1.00 -8.15 -13.59
CA TYR A 75 1.24 -9.36 -14.40
C TYR A 75 1.74 -10.56 -13.59
N GLY A 76 1.94 -10.37 -12.28
CA GLY A 76 2.44 -11.39 -11.37
C GLY A 76 3.93 -11.69 -11.50
N GLN A 77 4.52 -12.18 -10.42
CA GLN A 77 5.93 -12.55 -10.40
C GLN A 77 6.12 -13.89 -9.68
N PRO A 78 6.75 -14.90 -10.31
CA PRO A 78 7.02 -16.17 -9.66
C PRO A 78 7.84 -15.97 -8.38
N ASN A 79 7.55 -16.79 -7.35
CA ASN A 79 8.21 -16.78 -6.03
C ASN A 79 8.10 -15.46 -5.25
N ILE A 80 7.13 -14.61 -5.60
CA ILE A 80 6.72 -13.47 -4.79
C ILE A 80 5.22 -13.61 -4.53
N ALA A 81 4.84 -14.03 -3.33
CA ALA A 81 3.43 -14.12 -2.98
C ALA A 81 2.86 -12.69 -2.82
N GLY A 82 1.93 -12.33 -3.69
CA GLY A 82 1.28 -11.02 -3.79
C GLY A 82 0.03 -11.09 -4.69
N PRO A 83 -0.74 -10.00 -4.86
CA PRO A 83 -2.06 -10.04 -5.50
C PRO A 83 -2.10 -10.50 -6.96
N ALA A 84 -0.95 -10.69 -7.59
CA ALA A 84 -0.83 -11.55 -8.76
C ALA A 84 0.37 -12.47 -8.54
N GLU A 85 0.13 -13.75 -8.28
CA GLU A 85 1.13 -14.78 -8.49
C GLU A 85 0.84 -15.39 -9.85
N ALA A 86 1.83 -15.35 -10.74
CA ALA A 86 1.75 -16.05 -12.01
C ALA A 86 1.89 -17.55 -11.73
N LEU A 87 0.76 -18.23 -11.56
CA LEU A 87 0.73 -19.68 -11.49
C LEU A 87 1.12 -20.24 -12.88
N ASN A 88 2.39 -20.56 -13.06
CA ASN A 88 2.81 -21.44 -14.14
C ASN A 88 2.33 -22.86 -13.80
N LEU A 89 1.11 -23.17 -14.22
CA LEU A 89 0.64 -24.54 -14.34
C LEU A 89 1.15 -25.06 -15.69
N GLU A 90 2.30 -25.74 -15.68
CA GLU A 90 2.58 -26.79 -16.67
C GLU A 90 1.97 -28.12 -16.18
#